data_AF-A0A0Q8JA32-F1
#
_entry.id   AF-A0A0Q8JA32-F1
#
_cell.length_a   1.000
_cell.length_b   1.000
_cell.length_c   1.000
_cell.angle_alpha   90.00
_cell.angle_beta   90.00
_cell.angle_gamma   90.00
#
_symmetry.space_group_name_H-M   'P 1'
#
loop_
_entity.id
_entity.type
_entity.pdbx_description
1 polymer ?
#
loop_
_entity_poly.entity_id
_entity_poly.type
_entity_poly.pdbx_seq_one_letter_code
_entity_poly.pdbx_strand_id
1 'polypeptide(L)'
;MGQKAKDAHTADAPIGAVLIVNQSGTPPAKSSLDTAWQQLMRAAIKAKVIHQRDWFTLHGLKHRSITDSRDKGAAGHKTKAMQDHYDHELTIVEPATPR
;
A
#
# COMPACT_ATOMS: atom_id res chain seq x y z
N MET A 1 -13.93 -26.72 -34.59
CA MET A 1 -14.76 -26.84 -33.37
C MET A 1 -14.19 -25.88 -32.34
N GLY A 2 -14.75 -24.67 -32.24
CA GLY A 2 -14.23 -23.61 -31.36
C GLY A 2 -15.04 -23.54 -30.08
N GLN A 3 -14.39 -23.82 -28.94
CA GLN A 3 -14.98 -23.58 -27.63
C GLN A 3 -14.55 -22.19 -27.16
N LYS A 4 -15.40 -21.18 -27.36
CA LYS A 4 -15.31 -19.89 -26.69
C LYS A 4 -15.68 -20.11 -25.22
N ALA A 5 -14.69 -20.02 -24.33
CA ALA A 5 -14.97 -19.86 -22.90
C ALA A 5 -15.66 -18.50 -22.71
N LYS A 6 -16.84 -18.55 -22.12
CA LYS A 6 -17.73 -17.41 -21.95
C LYS A 6 -17.19 -16.54 -20.82
N ASP A 7 -16.98 -15.27 -21.13
CA ASP A 7 -16.83 -14.22 -20.14
C ASP A 7 -18.06 -14.21 -19.24
N ALA A 8 -17.89 -14.63 -18.00
CA ALA A 8 -18.87 -14.45 -16.93
C ALA A 8 -18.36 -13.32 -16.03
N HIS A 9 -18.42 -12.08 -16.53
CA HIS A 9 -18.27 -10.89 -15.72
C HIS A 9 -19.64 -10.25 -15.50
N THR A 10 -20.50 -10.91 -14.72
CA THR A 10 -21.61 -10.24 -14.03
C THR A 10 -22.09 -11.10 -12.86
N ALA A 11 -21.80 -10.66 -11.64
CA ALA A 11 -22.61 -10.96 -10.46
C ALA A 11 -22.20 -9.99 -9.35
N ASP A 12 -23.18 -9.27 -8.80
CA ASP A 12 -23.07 -8.56 -7.53
C ASP A 12 -22.37 -9.47 -6.51
N ALA A 13 -21.12 -9.16 -6.18
CA ALA A 13 -20.41 -9.91 -5.16
C ALA A 13 -21.15 -9.68 -3.84
N PRO A 14 -21.59 -10.74 -3.13
CA PRO A 14 -22.29 -10.56 -1.87
C PRO A 14 -21.41 -9.76 -0.89
N ILE A 15 -22.02 -8.86 -0.11
CA ILE A 15 -21.33 -8.14 0.96
C ILE A 15 -20.70 -9.19 1.89
N GLY A 16 -19.37 -9.35 1.81
CA GLY A 16 -18.61 -10.42 2.47
C GLY A 16 -17.70 -11.24 1.56
N ALA A 17 -17.78 -11.08 0.24
CA ALA A 17 -16.85 -11.70 -0.70
C ALA A 17 -15.43 -11.12 -0.55
N VAL A 18 -14.44 -12.00 -0.51
CA VAL A 18 -13.03 -11.60 -0.43
C VAL A 18 -12.58 -11.04 -1.77
N LEU A 19 -12.15 -9.78 -1.78
CA LEU A 19 -11.77 -9.06 -3.01
C LEU A 19 -10.47 -9.57 -3.64
N ILE A 20 -9.54 -10.06 -2.82
CA ILE A 20 -8.24 -10.56 -3.28
C ILE A 20 -8.15 -12.05 -2.99
N VAL A 21 -8.01 -12.83 -4.05
CA VAL A 21 -7.89 -14.29 -3.98
C VAL A 21 -6.62 -14.76 -4.67
N ASN A 22 -6.14 -15.94 -4.29
CA ASN A 22 -5.10 -16.66 -5.02
C ASN A 22 -5.68 -17.35 -6.26
N GLN A 23 -4.82 -18.06 -7.00
CA GLN A 23 -5.21 -18.78 -8.23
C GLN A 23 -6.29 -19.87 -7.99
N SER A 24 -6.40 -20.37 -6.76
CA SER A 24 -7.41 -21.35 -6.37
C SER A 24 -8.72 -20.71 -5.90
N GLY A 25 -8.84 -19.38 -5.95
CA GLY A 25 -10.04 -18.65 -5.52
C GLY A 25 -10.18 -18.47 -4.00
N THR A 26 -9.13 -18.78 -3.21
CA THR A 26 -9.16 -18.62 -1.76
C THR A 26 -8.36 -17.40 -1.29
N PRO A 27 -8.64 -16.84 -0.10
CA PRO A 27 -7.90 -15.70 0.42
C PRO A 27 -6.40 -16.02 0.56
N PRO A 28 -5.49 -15.13 0.12
CA PRO A 28 -4.07 -15.39 0.27
C PRO A 28 -3.65 -15.27 1.73
N ALA A 29 -2.70 -16.13 2.15
CA ALA A 29 -1.99 -15.91 3.40
C ALA A 29 -1.15 -14.63 3.32
N LYS A 30 -0.93 -13.97 4.46
CA LYS A 30 -0.11 -12.75 4.54
C LYS A 30 1.28 -12.96 3.92
N SER A 31 1.94 -14.08 4.21
CA SER A 31 3.26 -14.43 3.67
C SER A 31 3.27 -14.56 2.14
N SER A 32 2.19 -15.11 1.57
CA SER A 32 2.03 -15.21 0.11
C SER A 32 1.88 -13.82 -0.51
N LEU A 33 1.09 -12.94 0.10
CA LEU A 33 0.93 -11.56 -0.37
C LEU A 33 2.24 -10.77 -0.26
N ASP A 34 2.96 -10.88 0.86
CA ASP A 34 4.27 -10.26 1.07
C ASP A 34 5.28 -10.75 0.01
N THR A 35 5.26 -12.03 -0.33
CA THR A 35 6.13 -12.61 -1.36
C THR A 35 5.79 -12.11 -2.75
N ALA A 36 4.49 -12.09 -3.10
CA ALA A 36 4.02 -11.59 -4.38
C ALA A 36 4.40 -10.11 -4.58
N TRP A 37 4.29 -9.31 -3.53
CA TRP A 37 4.72 -7.91 -3.52
C TRP A 37 6.22 -7.75 -3.80
N GLN A 38 7.07 -8.53 -3.13
CA GLN A 38 8.51 -8.48 -3.37
C GLN A 38 8.87 -8.86 -4.82
N GLN A 39 8.17 -9.84 -5.40
CA GLN A 39 8.37 -10.22 -6.80
C GLN A 39 7.95 -9.09 -7.75
N LEU A 40 6.80 -8.46 -7.49
CA LEU A 40 6.33 -7.29 -8.24
C LEU A 40 7.36 -6.15 -8.22
N MET A 41 7.87 -5.80 -7.04
CA MET A 41 8.86 -4.72 -6.90
C MET A 41 10.16 -5.03 -7.65
N ARG A 42 10.64 -6.28 -7.59
CA ARG A 42 11.82 -6.72 -8.36
C ARG A 42 11.59 -6.61 -9.86
N ALA A 43 10.41 -7.03 -10.32
CA ALA A 43 10.03 -6.94 -11.72
C ALA A 43 9.95 -5.48 -12.20
N ALA A 44 9.36 -4.60 -11.40
CA ALA A 44 9.24 -3.17 -11.71
C ALA A 44 10.61 -2.48 -11.82
N ILE A 45 11.54 -2.78 -10.91
CA ILE A 45 12.92 -2.28 -10.98
C ILE A 45 13.65 -2.81 -12.21
N LYS A 46 13.54 -4.12 -12.49
CA LYS A 46 14.14 -4.72 -13.68
C LYS A 46 13.61 -4.10 -14.97
N ALA A 47 12.31 -3.80 -15.00
CA ALA A 47 11.64 -3.09 -16.09
C ALA A 47 11.93 -1.58 -16.12
N LYS A 48 12.69 -1.04 -15.15
CA LYS A 48 13.02 0.38 -14.99
C LYS A 48 11.79 1.29 -14.86
N VAL A 49 10.66 0.75 -14.39
CA VAL A 49 9.45 1.54 -14.08
C VAL A 49 9.66 2.37 -12.82
N ILE A 50 10.46 1.84 -11.88
CA ILE A 50 10.85 2.51 -10.64
C ILE A 50 12.36 2.35 -10.41
N HIS A 51 12.96 3.21 -9.59
CA HIS A 51 14.36 3.08 -9.19
C HIS A 51 14.49 2.22 -7.93
N GLN A 52 15.71 1.72 -7.66
CA GLN A 52 15.99 0.95 -6.45
C GLN A 52 15.66 1.70 -5.15
N ARG A 53 15.84 3.02 -5.13
CA ARG A 53 15.50 3.89 -3.99
C ARG A 53 14.00 3.99 -3.72
N ASP A 54 13.18 3.66 -4.72
CA ASP A 54 11.72 3.69 -4.61
C ASP A 54 11.17 2.35 -4.08
N TRP A 55 12.04 1.43 -3.67
CA TRP A 55 11.66 0.15 -3.08
C TRP A 55 11.06 0.33 -1.68
N PHE A 56 9.92 -0.32 -1.42
CA PHE A 56 9.34 -0.45 -0.10
C PHE A 56 8.60 -1.79 0.06
N THR A 57 8.41 -2.21 1.31
CA THR A 57 7.60 -3.39 1.65
C THR A 57 6.11 -3.07 1.60
N LEU A 58 5.23 -4.07 1.63
CA LEU A 58 3.78 -3.84 1.70
C LEU A 58 3.39 -2.98 2.91
N HIS A 59 4.09 -3.15 4.04
CA HIS A 59 3.92 -2.29 5.21
C HIS A 59 4.49 -0.88 4.99
N GLY A 60 5.63 -0.78 4.30
CA GLY A 60 6.22 0.49 3.87
C GLY A 60 5.29 1.28 2.95
N LEU A 61 4.48 0.62 2.11
CA LEU A 61 3.45 1.26 1.30
C LEU A 61 2.43 2.00 2.17
N LYS A 62 1.91 1.33 3.21
CA LYS A 62 0.99 1.96 4.17
C LYS A 62 1.67 3.17 4.83
N HIS A 63 2.87 2.98 5.36
CA HIS A 63 3.60 4.07 6.01
C HIS A 63 3.78 5.27 5.09
N ARG A 64 4.32 5.05 3.89
CA ARG A 64 4.54 6.10 2.90
C ARG A 64 3.25 6.79 2.50
N SER A 65 2.15 6.05 2.31
CA SER A 65 0.86 6.66 1.98
C SER A 65 0.37 7.62 3.07
N ILE A 66 0.66 7.34 4.34
CA ILE A 66 0.31 8.22 5.46
C ILE A 66 1.28 9.41 5.53
N THR A 67 2.57 9.15 5.39
CA THR A 67 3.62 10.19 5.39
C THR A 67 3.45 11.18 4.23
N ASP A 68 3.09 10.71 3.04
CA ASP A 68 2.93 11.55 1.85
C ASP A 68 1.52 12.21 1.78
N SER A 69 0.55 11.74 2.56
CA SER A 69 -0.79 12.33 2.62
C SER A 69 -0.80 13.68 3.34
N ARG A 70 -1.52 14.66 2.80
CA ARG A 70 -1.83 15.92 3.49
C ARG A 70 -2.83 15.73 4.64
N ASP A 71 -3.69 14.73 4.53
CA ASP A 71 -4.63 14.34 5.59
C ASP A 71 -4.13 13.06 6.27
N LYS A 72 -3.57 13.21 7.48
CA LYS A 72 -3.09 12.08 8.30
C LYS A 72 -4.24 11.29 8.94
N GLY A 73 -5.45 11.86 9.01
CA GLY A 73 -6.64 11.23 9.60
C GLY A 73 -7.13 10.02 8.80
N ALA A 74 -6.91 10.02 7.48
CA ALA A 74 -7.27 8.92 6.58
C ALA A 74 -6.56 7.59 6.91
N ALA A 75 -5.50 7.62 7.72
CA ALA A 75 -4.76 6.44 8.16
C ALA A 75 -5.54 5.51 9.12
N GLY A 76 -6.63 6.01 9.72
CA GLY A 76 -7.47 5.23 10.64
C GLY A 76 -6.82 4.92 12.00
N HIS A 77 -5.83 5.70 12.44
CA HIS A 77 -5.23 5.54 13.76
C HIS A 77 -6.23 5.90 14.86
N LYS A 78 -6.32 5.04 15.89
CA LYS A 78 -7.23 5.23 17.04
C LYS A 78 -6.90 6.47 17.88
N THR A 79 -5.66 6.93 17.85
CA THR A 79 -5.19 8.08 18.65
C THR A 79 -4.36 9.02 17.79
N LYS A 80 -4.46 10.32 18.10
CA LYS A 80 -3.70 11.38 17.40
C LYS A 80 -2.19 11.24 17.59
N ALA A 81 -1.73 10.78 18.76
CA ALA A 81 -0.31 10.53 19.03
C ALA A 81 0.34 9.53 18.04
N MET A 82 -0.42 8.58 17.50
CA MET A 82 0.09 7.67 16.45
C MET A 82 0.18 8.33 15.07
N GLN A 83 -0.59 9.37 14.81
CA GLN A 83 -0.54 10.14 13.55
C GLN A 83 0.64 11.11 13.55
N ASP A 84 0.94 11.71 14.72
CA ASP A 84 2.01 12.68 14.89
C ASP A 84 3.41 12.08 14.63
N HIS A 85 3.58 10.75 14.70
CA HIS A 85 4.81 10.06 14.27
C HIS A 85 5.14 10.22 12.78
N TYR A 86 4.16 10.62 11.95
CA TYR A 86 4.32 10.83 10.51
C TYR A 86 4.43 12.31 10.14
N ASP A 87 4.39 13.21 11.12
CA ASP A 87 4.71 14.61 10.92
C ASP A 87 6.23 14.77 11.02
N HIS A 88 6.87 14.88 9.86
CA HIS A 88 8.31 15.11 9.73
C HIS A 88 8.61 16.55 9.31
N GLU A 89 7.62 17.45 9.35
CA GLU A 89 7.89 18.86 9.07
C GLU A 89 8.79 19.44 10.16
N LEU A 90 9.91 20.04 9.72
CA LEU A 90 10.80 20.75 10.62
C LEU A 90 10.12 22.05 11.04
N THR A 91 9.85 22.21 12.34
CA THR A 91 9.34 23.46 12.87
C THR A 91 10.37 24.56 12.62
N ILE A 92 10.04 25.52 11.75
CA ILE A 92 10.83 26.73 11.60
C ILE A 92 10.60 27.57 12.86
N VAL A 93 11.62 27.64 13.72
CA VAL A 93 11.60 28.47 14.92
C VAL A 93 12.47 29.71 14.70
N GLU A 94 12.09 30.82 15.31
CA GLU A 94 12.92 32.03 15.27
C GLU A 94 14.26 31.80 16.00
N PRO A 95 15.37 32.36 15.49
CA PRO A 95 16.67 32.23 16.13
C PRO A 95 16.64 32.87 17.52
N ALA A 96 17.33 32.25 18.48
CA ALA A 96 17.37 32.76 19.84
C ALA A 96 18.00 34.15 19.88
N THR A 97 17.33 35.11 20.52
CA THR A 97 17.87 36.45 20.74
C THR A 97 19.08 36.36 21.68
N PRO A 98 20.27 36.85 21.29
CA PRO A 98 21.43 36.90 22.18
C PRO A 98 21.12 37.76 23.42
N ARG A 99 21.55 37.30 24.59
CA ARG A 99 21.42 38.01 25.87
C ARG A 99 22.44 39.13 26.00
#